data_AF-A0A0S8CFU5-F1
#
_entry.id   AF-A0A0S8CFU5-F1
#
_cell.length_a   1.000
_cell.length_b   1.000
_cell.length_c   1.000
_cell.angle_alpha   90.00
_cell.angle_beta   90.00
_cell.angle_gamma   90.00
#
_symmetry.space_group_name_H-M   'P 1'
#
loop_
_entity.id
_entity.type
_entity.pdbx_description
1 polymer ?
#
loop_
_entity_poly.entity_id
_entity_poly.type
_entity_poly.pdbx_seq_one_letter_code
_entity_poly.pdbx_strand_id
1 'polypeptide(L)'
;MDYQKPYLICCSILKKEVEKLIEDSQLPVEPYFLDAGLHVDYDELEEALTKAIQECSKDGSRQVIVAYGDWCHPQAKEIIGKHDNVVKIDALNCIDCLLGGHGKLSEIDPDNEYFYLSPGWMPSELK
;
A
#
# COMPACT_ATOMS: atom_id res chain seq x y z
N MET A 1 4.90 -22.74 -17.00
CA MET A 1 4.23 -22.08 -15.86
C MET A 1 3.97 -20.67 -16.31
N ASP A 2 2.71 -20.34 -16.61
CA ASP A 2 2.34 -18.98 -16.94
C ASP A 2 2.53 -18.13 -15.68
N TYR A 3 3.43 -17.14 -15.75
CA TYR A 3 3.64 -16.20 -14.66
C TYR A 3 2.47 -15.22 -14.62
N GLN A 4 1.53 -15.42 -13.70
CA GLN A 4 0.51 -14.41 -13.42
C GLN A 4 1.08 -13.36 -12.48
N LYS A 5 0.94 -12.09 -12.86
CA LYS A 5 1.37 -10.95 -12.05
C LYS A 5 0.66 -10.98 -10.69
N PRO A 6 1.33 -10.75 -9.55
CA PRO A 6 0.62 -10.62 -8.27
C PRO A 6 -0.26 -9.36 -8.27
N TYR A 7 -1.26 -9.32 -7.40
CA TYR A 7 -1.99 -8.10 -7.10
C TYR A 7 -1.20 -7.23 -6.13
N LEU A 8 -1.28 -5.91 -6.28
CA LEU A 8 -0.73 -4.93 -5.34
C LEU A 8 -1.87 -4.06 -4.81
N ILE A 9 -2.29 -4.31 -3.57
CA ILE A 9 -3.27 -3.47 -2.86
C ILE A 9 -2.51 -2.35 -2.15
N CYS A 10 -2.81 -1.09 -2.45
CA CYS A 10 -2.15 0.05 -1.84
C CYS A 10 -3.04 1.28 -1.75
N CYS A 11 -2.64 2.23 -0.90
CA CYS A 11 -3.31 3.52 -0.79
C CYS A 11 -3.19 4.32 -2.10
N SER A 12 -4.28 4.94 -2.53
CA SER A 12 -4.33 5.74 -3.77
C SER A 12 -3.37 6.93 -3.77
N ILE A 13 -2.84 7.31 -2.60
CA ILE A 13 -1.80 8.33 -2.47
C ILE A 13 -0.50 7.98 -3.22
N LEU A 14 -0.22 6.69 -3.40
CA LEU A 14 0.95 6.18 -4.14
C LEU A 14 0.64 5.87 -5.61
N LYS A 15 -0.57 6.22 -6.09
CA LYS A 15 -1.06 5.79 -7.40
C LYS A 15 -0.13 6.23 -8.54
N LYS A 16 0.30 7.49 -8.56
CA LYS A 16 1.14 8.04 -9.63
C LYS A 16 2.48 7.31 -9.70
N GLU A 17 3.10 7.06 -8.55
CA GLU A 17 4.38 6.36 -8.44
C GLU A 17 4.25 4.90 -8.87
N VAL A 18 3.21 4.19 -8.41
CA VAL A 18 2.96 2.78 -8.76
C VAL A 18 2.64 2.62 -10.25
N GLU A 19 1.76 3.44 -10.81
CA GLU A 19 1.41 3.42 -12.23
C GLU A 19 2.66 3.69 -13.09
N LYS A 20 3.48 4.67 -12.70
CA LYS A 20 4.72 4.98 -13.42
C LYS A 20 5.69 3.80 -13.43
N LEU A 21 5.87 3.12 -12.30
CA LEU A 21 6.73 1.93 -12.21
C LEU A 21 6.20 0.75 -13.03
N ILE A 22 4.88 0.59 -13.15
CA ILE A 22 4.25 -0.43 -14.00
C ILE A 22 4.47 -0.10 -15.48
N GLU A 23 4.25 1.16 -15.89
CA GLU A 23 4.49 1.64 -17.26
C GLU A 23 5.94 1.42 -17.69
N ASP A 24 6.88 1.74 -16.79
CA ASP A 24 8.32 1.57 -17.04
C ASP A 24 8.77 0.10 -16.93
N SER A 25 7.85 -0.84 -16.74
CA SER A 25 8.10 -2.29 -16.60
C SER A 25 9.04 -2.64 -15.43
N GLN A 26 9.10 -1.79 -14.42
CA GLN A 26 9.90 -1.98 -13.20
C GLN A 26 9.11 -2.67 -12.08
N LEU A 27 7.78 -2.70 -12.19
CA LEU A 27 6.88 -3.30 -11.20
C LEU A 27 5.83 -4.18 -11.90
N PRO A 28 6.07 -5.50 -12.04
CA PRO A 28 5.20 -6.40 -12.79
C PRO A 28 4.00 -6.89 -11.96
N VAL A 29 3.16 -5.95 -11.50
CA VAL A 29 1.98 -6.23 -10.65
C VAL A 29 0.69 -5.77 -11.32
N GLU A 30 -0.46 -6.18 -10.78
CA GLU A 30 -1.77 -5.58 -11.09
C GLU A 30 -2.23 -4.73 -9.89
N PRO A 31 -2.35 -3.40 -10.04
CA PRO A 31 -2.62 -2.53 -8.91
C PRO A 31 -4.11 -2.53 -8.54
N TYR A 32 -4.39 -2.47 -7.24
CA TYR A 32 -5.71 -2.23 -6.66
C TYR A 32 -5.58 -1.08 -5.66
N PHE A 33 -6.16 0.08 -5.98
CA PHE A 33 -6.03 1.28 -5.17
C PHE A 33 -7.23 1.44 -4.24
N LEU A 34 -6.96 1.62 -2.95
CA LEU A 34 -7.95 2.01 -1.95
C LEU A 34 -7.90 3.51 -1.71
N ASP A 35 -9.03 4.12 -1.36
CA ASP A 35 -9.12 5.56 -1.17
C ASP A 35 -8.23 6.05 0.00
N ALA A 36 -7.51 7.15 -0.21
CA ALA A 36 -6.60 7.69 0.79
C ALA A 36 -7.32 8.29 2.01
N GLY A 37 -8.59 8.67 1.85
CA GLY A 37 -9.45 9.15 2.94
C GLY A 37 -9.78 8.07 3.97
N LEU A 38 -9.61 6.79 3.65
CA LEU A 38 -9.90 5.68 4.58
C LEU A 38 -9.03 5.70 5.85
N HIS A 39 -7.94 6.47 5.90
CA HIS A 39 -7.14 6.60 7.12
C HIS A 39 -7.85 7.39 8.25
N VAL A 40 -9.01 8.00 7.99
CA VAL A 40 -9.79 8.72 9.01
C VAL A 40 -10.62 7.79 9.90
N ASP A 41 -10.93 6.59 9.42
CA ASP A 41 -11.76 5.61 10.11
C ASP A 41 -11.16 4.21 9.93
N TYR A 42 -10.72 3.63 11.05
CA TYR A 42 -10.08 2.32 11.04
C TYR A 42 -11.03 1.20 10.62
N ASP A 43 -12.31 1.28 11.00
CA ASP A 43 -13.30 0.24 10.66
C ASP A 43 -13.57 0.25 9.14
N GLU A 44 -13.68 1.44 8.55
CA GLU A 44 -13.84 1.57 7.09
C GLU A 44 -12.60 1.06 6.34
N LEU A 45 -11.40 1.35 6.84
CA LEU A 45 -10.16 0.85 6.24
C LEU A 45 -10.03 -0.67 6.35
N GLU A 46 -10.35 -1.26 7.50
CA GLU A 46 -10.36 -2.72 7.67
C GLU A 46 -11.37 -3.39 6.73
N GLU A 47 -12.59 -2.85 6.63
CA GLU A 47 -13.61 -3.38 5.74
C GLU A 47 -13.17 -3.32 4.27
N ALA A 48 -12.64 -2.18 3.83
CA ALA A 48 -12.17 -1.97 2.47
C ALA A 48 -10.97 -2.88 2.14
N LEU A 49 -10.00 -2.99 3.06
CA LEU A 49 -8.82 -3.85 2.88
C LEU A 49 -9.22 -5.33 2.81
N THR A 50 -10.11 -5.78 3.70
CA THR A 50 -10.60 -7.16 3.74
C THR A 50 -11.35 -7.50 2.45
N LYS A 51 -12.22 -6.61 1.97
CA LYS A 51 -12.93 -6.78 0.69
C LYS A 51 -11.96 -6.87 -0.48
N ALA A 52 -10.99 -5.98 -0.57
CA ALA A 52 -9.99 -5.97 -1.65
C ALA A 52 -9.16 -7.26 -1.65
N ILE A 53 -8.71 -7.73 -0.48
CA ILE A 53 -8.00 -9.00 -0.35
C ILE A 53 -8.89 -10.17 -0.82
N GLN A 54 -10.14 -10.23 -0.36
CA GLN A 54 -11.07 -11.28 -0.77
C GLN A 54 -11.28 -11.27 -2.29
N GLU A 55 -11.46 -10.11 -2.90
CA GLU A 55 -11.63 -9.96 -4.35
C GLU A 55 -10.40 -10.44 -5.13
N CYS A 56 -9.20 -10.03 -4.72
CA CYS A 56 -7.94 -10.41 -5.36
C CYS A 56 -7.58 -11.89 -5.14
N SER A 57 -8.08 -12.50 -4.07
CA SER A 57 -7.84 -13.90 -3.72
C SER A 57 -8.96 -14.86 -4.15
N LYS A 58 -10.04 -14.38 -4.79
CA LYS A 58 -11.22 -15.19 -5.17
C LYS A 58 -10.87 -16.44 -5.99
N ASP A 59 -9.88 -16.34 -6.88
CA ASP A 59 -9.46 -17.43 -7.74
C ASP A 59 -8.35 -18.32 -7.14
N GLY A 60 -7.76 -17.89 -6.01
CA GLY A 60 -6.67 -18.59 -5.31
C GLY A 60 -5.38 -18.77 -6.13
N SER A 61 -5.32 -18.20 -7.34
CA SER A 61 -4.26 -18.47 -8.31
C SER A 61 -3.09 -17.48 -8.21
N ARG A 62 -3.35 -16.31 -7.62
CA ARG A 62 -2.42 -15.19 -7.55
C ARG A 62 -2.07 -14.84 -6.11
N GLN A 63 -0.82 -14.40 -5.93
CA GLN A 63 -0.37 -13.81 -4.67
C GLN A 63 -0.86 -12.36 -4.59
N VAL A 64 -1.15 -11.90 -3.38
CA VAL A 64 -1.56 -10.53 -3.10
C VAL A 64 -0.49 -9.87 -2.25
N ILE A 65 -0.03 -8.70 -2.68
CA ILE A 65 0.92 -7.86 -1.96
C ILE A 65 0.13 -6.69 -1.40
N VAL A 66 0.24 -6.43 -0.11
CA VAL A 66 -0.39 -5.29 0.55
C VAL A 66 0.68 -4.27 0.91
N ALA A 67 0.66 -3.14 0.21
CA ALA A 67 1.56 -2.01 0.43
C ALA A 67 0.92 -0.96 1.35
N TYR A 68 0.73 -1.35 2.61
CA TYR A 68 0.33 -0.48 3.71
C TYR A 68 1.38 -0.50 4.81
N GLY A 69 1.64 0.67 5.39
CA GLY A 69 2.57 0.79 6.51
C GLY A 69 1.97 0.34 7.83
N ASP A 70 2.83 0.07 8.81
CA ASP A 70 2.43 -0.30 10.18
C ASP A 70 1.63 0.81 10.90
N TRP A 71 1.86 2.08 10.55
CA TRP A 71 1.13 3.22 11.13
C TRP A 71 -0.18 3.53 10.42
N CYS A 72 -0.48 2.85 9.31
CA CYS A 72 -1.69 3.09 8.55
C CYS A 72 -2.95 2.51 9.21
N HIS A 73 -2.81 1.40 9.94
CA HIS A 73 -3.87 0.75 10.70
C HIS A 73 -3.24 -0.07 11.85
N PRO A 74 -3.70 0.08 13.10
CA PRO A 74 -3.06 -0.56 14.27
C PRO A 74 -3.05 -2.10 14.18
N GLN A 75 -4.03 -2.69 13.49
CA GLN A 75 -4.18 -4.13 13.32
C GLN A 75 -3.83 -4.63 11.91
N ALA A 76 -3.12 -3.84 11.09
CA ALA A 76 -2.81 -4.21 9.69
C ALA A 76 -2.19 -5.62 9.57
N LYS A 77 -1.23 -5.95 10.45
CA LYS A 77 -0.57 -7.26 10.47
C LYS A 77 -1.53 -8.40 10.82
N GLU A 78 -2.45 -8.16 11.76
CA GLU A 78 -3.45 -9.16 12.17
C GLU A 78 -4.47 -9.41 11.06
N ILE A 79 -4.99 -8.35 10.43
CA ILE A 79 -5.94 -8.45 9.32
C ILE A 79 -5.33 -9.27 8.17
N ILE A 80 -4.10 -8.93 7.78
CA ILE A 80 -3.42 -9.58 6.65
C ILE A 80 -3.01 -11.01 6.99
N GLY A 81 -2.57 -11.27 8.22
CA GLY A 81 -2.14 -12.60 8.69
C GLY A 81 -3.24 -13.66 8.70
N LYS A 82 -4.51 -13.28 8.47
CA LYS A 82 -5.64 -14.21 8.30
C LYS A 82 -5.67 -14.89 6.92
N HIS A 83 -4.78 -14.51 5.99
CA HIS A 83 -4.81 -14.96 4.60
C HIS A 83 -3.46 -15.57 4.17
N ASP A 84 -3.49 -16.82 3.68
CA ASP A 84 -2.27 -17.58 3.35
C ASP A 84 -1.53 -17.10 2.09
N ASN A 85 -2.23 -16.48 1.14
CA ASN A 85 -1.69 -16.01 -0.14
C ASN A 85 -1.41 -14.49 -0.17
N VAL A 86 -1.35 -13.87 1.00
CA VAL A 86 -1.20 -12.42 1.14
C VAL A 86 0.08 -12.12 1.91
N VAL A 87 0.88 -11.20 1.38
CA VAL A 87 2.08 -10.69 2.04
C VAL A 87 1.97 -9.19 2.22
N LYS A 88 2.39 -8.68 3.37
CA LYS A 88 2.50 -7.25 3.64
C LYS A 88 3.94 -6.81 3.40
N ILE A 89 4.12 -5.61 2.84
CA ILE A 89 5.45 -4.98 2.82
C ILE A 89 5.90 -4.59 4.24
N ASP A 90 7.21 -4.54 4.43
CA ASP A 90 7.82 -4.02 5.65
C ASP A 90 8.07 -2.52 5.50
N ALA A 91 7.16 -1.71 6.05
CA ALA A 91 7.23 -0.26 6.00
C ALA A 91 6.42 0.36 7.15
N LEU A 92 6.81 1.55 7.59
CA LEU A 92 6.11 2.30 8.63
C LEU A 92 4.87 3.02 8.10
N ASN A 93 4.97 3.71 6.96
CA ASN A 93 3.90 4.48 6.33
C ASN A 93 4.20 4.65 4.84
N CYS A 94 3.35 5.39 4.11
CA CYS A 94 3.50 5.64 2.68
C CYS A 94 4.85 6.29 2.30
N ILE A 95 5.40 7.14 3.16
CA ILE A 95 6.69 7.80 2.92
C ILE A 95 7.83 6.82 3.11
N ASP A 96 7.79 6.00 4.15
CA ASP A 96 8.78 4.93 4.35
C ASP A 96 8.76 3.96 3.17
N CYS A 97 7.58 3.61 2.63
CA CYS A 97 7.47 2.82 1.40
C CYS A 97 8.25 3.44 0.24
N LEU A 98 8.11 4.76 0.01
CA LEU A 98 8.80 5.48 -1.06
C LEU A 98 10.33 5.54 -0.85
N LEU A 99 10.78 5.51 0.39
CA LEU A 99 12.20 5.48 0.75
C LEU A 99 12.82 4.06 0.63
N GLY A 100 11.99 3.05 0.40
CA GLY A 100 12.37 1.64 0.23
C GLY A 100 12.05 0.75 1.42
N GLY A 101 11.19 1.20 2.34
CA GLY A 101 10.69 0.45 3.48
C GLY A 101 11.73 0.24 4.58
N HIS A 102 11.47 -0.75 5.43
CA HIS A 102 12.35 -1.19 6.51
C HIS A 102 12.68 -0.11 7.56
N GLY A 103 11.82 0.89 7.74
CA GLY A 103 12.02 1.92 8.76
C GLY A 103 13.08 2.95 8.42
N LYS A 104 13.48 3.07 7.15
CA LYS A 104 14.40 4.12 6.66
C LYS A 104 13.94 5.52 7.01
N LEU A 105 12.63 5.76 7.09
CA LEU A 105 12.10 7.04 7.56
C LEU A 105 12.63 7.40 8.96
N SER A 106 12.70 6.43 9.88
CA SER A 106 13.24 6.63 11.23
C SER A 106 14.76 6.82 11.26
N GLU A 107 15.48 6.42 10.22
CA GLU A 107 16.90 6.75 10.08
C GLU A 107 17.12 8.20 9.65
N ILE A 108 16.23 8.71 8.78
CA ILE A 108 16.29 10.07 8.22
C ILE A 108 15.71 11.11 9.19
N ASP A 109 14.64 10.75 9.89
CA ASP A 109 13.91 11.59 10.85
C ASP A 109 13.59 10.81 12.12
N PRO A 110 14.60 10.54 12.97
CA PRO A 110 14.44 9.75 14.18
C PRO A 110 13.49 10.38 15.20
N ASP A 111 13.40 11.70 15.21
CA ASP A 111 12.60 12.48 16.15
C ASP A 111 11.21 12.85 15.59
N ASN A 112 10.89 12.46 14.36
CA ASN A 112 9.63 12.74 13.65
C ASN A 112 9.31 14.25 13.58
N GLU A 113 10.32 15.09 13.31
CA GLU A 113 10.20 16.55 13.28
C GLU A 113 9.66 17.08 11.95
N TYR A 114 9.72 16.28 10.88
CA TYR A 114 9.35 16.72 9.54
C TYR A 114 7.97 16.23 9.12
N PHE A 115 7.25 17.11 8.42
CA PHE A 115 6.03 16.75 7.73
C PHE A 115 6.33 16.53 6.24
N TYR A 116 6.15 15.29 5.78
CA TYR A 116 6.44 14.87 4.42
C TYR A 116 5.20 14.97 3.55
N LEU A 117 5.35 15.57 2.37
CA LEU A 117 4.30 15.70 1.37
C LEU A 117 4.84 15.22 0.03
N SER A 118 4.14 14.26 -0.60
CA SER A 118 4.33 13.95 -2.03
C SER A 118 3.22 14.60 -2.88
N PRO A 119 3.37 14.62 -4.21
CA PRO A 119 2.33 15.06 -5.13
C PRO A 119 0.99 14.32 -4.99
N GLY A 120 0.94 13.16 -4.34
CA GLY A 120 -0.30 12.46 -4.01
C GLY A 120 -1.20 13.25 -3.06
N TRP A 121 -0.62 13.97 -2.11
CA TRP A 121 -1.33 14.79 -1.11
C TRP A 121 -1.68 16.20 -1.62
N MET A 122 -1.10 16.60 -2.74
CA MET A 122 -1.33 17.90 -3.36
C MET A 122 -1.81 17.67 -4.80
N PRO A 123 -3.09 17.30 -5.01
CA PRO A 123 -3.63 17.20 -6.35
C PRO A 123 -3.37 18.52 -7.09
N SER A 124 -2.71 18.41 -8.23
CA SER A 124 -2.27 19.54 -9.07
C SER A 124 -3.42 20.36 -9.67
N GLU A 125 -4.66 20.09 -9.25
CA GLU A 125 -5.88 20.82 -9.61
C GLU A 125 -6.30 21.85 -8.55
N LEU A 126 -5.34 22.38 -7.78
CA LEU A 126 -5.53 23.66 -7.11
C LEU A 126 -5.68 24.73 -8.21
N LYS A 127 -6.94 25.05 -8.54
CA LYS A 127 -7.31 26.20 -9.36
C LYS A 127 -6.83 27.50 -8.74
#